data_AF-A0A7Y7D6D1-F1
#
_entry.id   AF-A0A7Y7D6D1-F1
#
_cell.length_a   1.000
_cell.length_b   1.000
_cell.length_c   1.000
_cell.angle_alpha   90.00
_cell.angle_beta   90.00
_cell.angle_gamma   90.00
#
_symmetry.space_group_name_H-M   'P 1'
#
loop_
_entity.id
_entity.type
_entity.pdbx_description
1 polymer ?
#
loop_
_entity_poly.entity_id
_entity_poly.type
_entity_poly.pdbx_seq_one_letter_code
_entity_poly.pdbx_strand_id
1 'polypeptide(L)'
;MSRGLLSEHFEGVCAKKLSAVEADSGRSNQHEFNGTNALKKLLTEKEPLTFAARFLYLDDEIEPLEAIDDLTWYDARRAHPTRSEYRLYYPSNAVSEAATEGDTLILARQRDGQMLCLVAKDGSTIERQLIWLFALPDNMGKQFCFEELIETERSDFATRFILDELGIEIEAEQNDLDLILARFGMRFPKTREFSSFARENAPKLGDFDNVDQALIAWMDREESLFRQLEKHIVAERLRKGFVDGNNVDVDGFVAFSLSVQNRRKARVGYAFENHLEQIFIDLKIPYSRGAITERREKPDFIFPSIEQYRRPEFPNEKLFMLGVKSTCKDRWRQVLTEAERIEEKHLITLEPGISEHQTHQMQAANLQLVVPTSIQQSYLPLQRDWLFSVSDFLSLLSSSDGEGISHGKNKTLKLL
;
A
#
# COMPACT_ATOMS: atom_id res chain seq x y z
N MET A 1 23.21 -2.56 9.71
CA MET A 1 22.59 -1.78 8.62
C MET A 1 21.65 -2.75 7.95
N SER A 2 20.35 -2.68 8.25
CA SER A 2 19.37 -3.50 7.51
C SER A 2 19.27 -2.94 6.10
N ARG A 3 18.96 -3.78 5.13
CA ARG A 3 18.73 -3.32 3.76
C ARG A 3 17.28 -2.85 3.69
N GLY A 4 16.99 -1.77 2.97
CA GLY A 4 15.60 -1.34 2.77
C GLY A 4 14.79 -2.43 2.05
N LEU A 5 13.52 -2.58 2.38
CA LEU A 5 12.65 -3.70 1.97
C LEU A 5 12.74 -4.09 0.49
N LEU A 6 12.71 -3.12 -0.42
CA LEU A 6 12.81 -3.37 -1.87
C LEU A 6 14.18 -3.94 -2.27
N SER A 7 15.25 -3.41 -1.69
CA SER A 7 16.61 -3.86 -1.98
C SER A 7 16.87 -5.28 -1.46
N GLU A 8 16.09 -5.76 -0.50
CA GLU A 8 16.14 -7.16 -0.05
C GLU A 8 15.49 -8.11 -1.03
N HIS A 9 14.47 -7.68 -1.77
CA HIS A 9 13.73 -8.54 -2.69
C HIS A 9 14.19 -8.44 -4.14
N PHE A 10 14.69 -7.28 -4.56
CA PHE A 10 15.03 -6.99 -5.94
C PHE A 10 16.49 -6.57 -6.08
N GLU A 11 17.16 -7.04 -7.13
CA GLU A 11 18.53 -6.67 -7.48
C GLU A 11 18.59 -5.29 -8.17
N GLY A 12 17.54 -4.93 -8.89
CA GLY A 12 17.43 -3.67 -9.62
C GLY A 12 16.19 -3.65 -10.50
N VAL A 13 15.93 -2.49 -11.09
CA VAL A 13 14.73 -2.25 -11.91
C VAL A 13 15.09 -1.48 -13.17
N CYS A 14 14.48 -1.86 -14.29
CA CYS A 14 14.45 -1.05 -15.49
C CYS A 14 13.02 -0.62 -15.80
N ALA A 15 12.82 0.62 -16.23
CA ALA A 15 11.50 1.09 -16.61
C ALA A 15 11.52 2.00 -17.84
N LYS A 16 10.40 2.05 -18.56
CA LYS A 16 10.18 2.95 -19.70
C LYS A 16 8.70 3.11 -20.02
N LYS A 17 8.37 4.10 -20.85
CA LYS A 17 7.09 4.19 -21.56
C LYS A 17 7.10 3.28 -22.79
N LEU A 18 6.07 2.45 -22.95
CA LEU A 18 5.91 1.58 -24.10
C LEU A 18 5.71 2.41 -25.38
N SER A 19 6.37 1.97 -26.46
CA SER A 19 6.16 2.53 -27.80
C SER A 19 5.09 1.74 -28.55
N ALA A 20 4.51 2.33 -29.61
CA ALA A 20 3.54 1.62 -30.46
C ALA A 20 4.05 0.26 -30.99
N VAL A 21 5.33 0.14 -31.30
CA VAL A 21 5.92 -1.10 -31.86
C VAL A 21 5.99 -2.22 -30.82
N GLU A 22 5.97 -1.86 -29.53
CA GLU A 22 6.07 -2.81 -28.40
C GLU A 22 4.71 -3.13 -27.78
N ALA A 23 3.65 -2.36 -28.09
CA ALA A 23 2.32 -2.51 -27.50
C ALA A 23 1.22 -2.85 -28.51
N ASP A 24 1.40 -2.51 -29.79
CA ASP A 24 0.39 -2.74 -30.83
C ASP A 24 0.79 -3.95 -31.71
N SER A 25 0.17 -5.10 -31.42
CA SER A 25 0.34 -6.34 -32.20
C SER A 25 -0.12 -6.21 -33.65
N GLY A 26 -0.94 -5.20 -33.99
CA GLY A 26 -1.35 -4.88 -35.36
C GLY A 26 -0.33 -4.05 -36.13
N ARG A 27 0.57 -3.35 -35.44
CA ARG A 27 1.66 -2.56 -36.05
C ARG A 27 2.99 -3.30 -36.12
N SER A 28 3.22 -4.27 -35.23
CA SER A 28 4.47 -4.99 -35.13
C SER A 28 4.28 -6.39 -34.57
N ASN A 29 4.83 -7.39 -35.25
CA ASN A 29 4.98 -8.75 -34.71
C ASN A 29 6.28 -8.91 -33.89
N GLN A 30 6.99 -7.81 -33.61
CA GLN A 30 8.26 -7.85 -32.90
C GLN A 30 8.01 -7.81 -31.39
N HIS A 31 7.99 -8.98 -30.77
CA HIS A 31 7.91 -9.12 -29.32
C HIS A 31 9.29 -8.99 -28.66
N GLU A 32 10.00 -7.92 -28.99
CA GLU A 32 11.39 -7.72 -28.59
C GLU A 32 11.62 -6.28 -28.11
N PHE A 33 12.21 -6.15 -26.92
CA PHE A 33 12.76 -4.89 -26.45
C PHE A 33 14.21 -4.75 -26.89
N ASN A 34 14.60 -3.56 -27.34
CA ASN A 34 15.99 -3.27 -27.68
C ASN A 34 16.88 -3.35 -26.43
N GLY A 35 17.97 -4.11 -26.51
CA GLY A 35 18.94 -4.29 -25.44
C GLY A 35 19.78 -3.06 -25.16
N THR A 36 19.22 -2.14 -24.37
CA THR A 36 19.89 -0.92 -23.92
C THR A 36 20.95 -1.21 -22.87
N ASN A 37 21.81 -0.23 -22.58
CA ASN A 37 22.76 -0.32 -21.46
C ASN A 37 22.06 -0.49 -20.11
N ALA A 38 20.83 0.01 -19.96
CA ALA A 38 20.01 -0.20 -18.77
C ALA A 38 19.66 -1.69 -18.59
N LEU A 39 19.13 -2.34 -19.62
CA LEU A 39 18.83 -3.77 -19.57
C LEU A 39 20.08 -4.64 -19.36
N LYS A 40 21.22 -4.28 -19.97
CA LYS A 40 22.50 -4.97 -19.74
C LYS A 40 22.94 -4.93 -18.28
N LYS A 41 22.75 -3.79 -17.60
CA LYS A 41 23.05 -3.67 -16.16
C LYS A 41 22.16 -4.60 -15.32
N LEU A 42 20.88 -4.72 -15.70
CA LEU A 42 19.91 -5.56 -14.99
C LEU A 42 20.13 -7.07 -15.25
N LEU A 43 20.31 -7.48 -16.51
CA LEU A 43 20.27 -8.89 -16.95
C LEU A 43 21.65 -9.52 -17.16
N THR A 44 22.73 -8.73 -17.16
CA THR A 44 24.12 -9.08 -17.52
C THR A 44 24.39 -9.17 -19.03
N GLU A 45 25.69 -9.22 -19.41
CA GLU A 45 26.15 -9.40 -20.79
C GLU A 45 26.35 -10.87 -21.20
N LYS A 46 25.94 -11.83 -20.36
CA LYS A 46 26.03 -13.27 -20.68
C LYS A 46 24.75 -13.72 -21.40
N GLU A 47 24.88 -14.67 -22.33
CA GLU A 47 23.77 -15.10 -23.18
C GLU A 47 23.93 -16.50 -23.79
N PRO A 48 22.83 -17.14 -24.28
CA PRO A 48 21.44 -16.75 -24.02
C PRO A 48 21.06 -16.99 -22.55
N LEU A 49 20.24 -16.12 -22.00
CA LEU A 49 19.67 -16.28 -20.67
C LEU A 49 18.16 -16.26 -20.76
N THR A 50 17.53 -17.26 -20.15
CA THR A 50 16.08 -17.36 -20.02
C THR A 50 15.73 -17.11 -18.56
N PHE A 51 14.76 -16.23 -18.34
CA PHE A 51 14.27 -15.87 -17.02
C PHE A 51 12.79 -16.19 -16.93
N ALA A 52 12.42 -17.02 -15.94
CA ALA A 52 11.02 -17.18 -15.60
C ALA A 52 10.47 -15.83 -15.12
N ALA A 53 9.33 -15.42 -15.67
CA ALA A 53 8.76 -14.10 -15.43
C ALA A 53 7.26 -14.17 -15.09
N ARG A 54 6.88 -13.40 -14.08
CA ARG A 54 5.47 -13.09 -13.78
C ARG A 54 5.15 -11.74 -14.39
N PHE A 55 4.11 -11.71 -15.23
CA PHE A 55 3.63 -10.51 -15.91
C PHE A 55 2.35 -10.04 -15.24
N LEU A 56 2.23 -8.73 -15.00
CA LEU A 56 1.02 -8.10 -14.49
C LEU A 56 0.66 -6.88 -15.34
N TYR A 57 -0.58 -6.79 -15.80
CA TYR A 57 -1.18 -5.56 -16.31
C TYR A 57 -2.02 -4.92 -15.20
N LEU A 58 -1.81 -3.63 -14.96
CA LEU A 58 -2.37 -2.91 -13.83
C LEU A 58 -3.10 -1.64 -14.29
N ASP A 59 -4.33 -1.50 -13.82
CA ASP A 59 -5.23 -0.38 -14.06
C ASP A 59 -6.02 -0.13 -12.75
N ASP A 60 -6.49 1.09 -12.56
CA ASP A 60 -7.31 1.46 -11.40
C ASP A 60 -8.73 0.87 -11.49
N GLU A 61 -9.22 0.56 -12.70
CA GLU A 61 -10.63 0.23 -12.97
C GLU A 61 -10.91 -1.27 -13.17
N ILE A 62 -9.89 -2.08 -13.45
CA ILE A 62 -10.05 -3.52 -13.72
C ILE A 62 -9.22 -4.37 -12.77
N GLU A 63 -9.60 -5.63 -12.60
CA GLU A 63 -8.76 -6.60 -11.90
C GLU A 63 -7.45 -6.81 -12.67
N PRO A 64 -6.31 -6.96 -11.97
CA PRO A 64 -5.02 -7.20 -12.61
C PRO A 64 -5.07 -8.41 -13.54
N LEU A 65 -4.55 -8.25 -14.76
CA LEU A 65 -4.31 -9.40 -15.64
C LEU A 65 -2.95 -9.99 -15.31
N GLU A 66 -2.87 -11.32 -15.28
CA GLU A 66 -1.66 -12.04 -14.92
C GLU A 66 -1.30 -13.09 -15.99
N ALA A 67 0.00 -13.23 -16.24
CA ALA A 67 0.56 -14.33 -17.03
C ALA A 67 1.92 -14.79 -16.44
N ILE A 68 2.26 -16.06 -16.64
CA ILE A 68 3.57 -16.62 -16.28
C ILE A 68 4.19 -17.15 -17.56
N ASP A 69 5.36 -16.62 -17.89
CA ASP A 69 6.04 -16.88 -19.16
C ASP A 69 7.54 -16.60 -19.03
N ASP A 70 8.33 -17.00 -20.03
CA ASP A 70 9.77 -16.79 -20.04
C ASP A 70 10.20 -15.54 -20.83
N LEU A 71 11.09 -14.74 -20.26
CA LEU A 71 11.84 -13.69 -20.96
C LEU A 71 13.17 -14.25 -21.47
N THR A 72 13.55 -13.93 -22.71
CA THR A 72 14.82 -14.42 -23.29
C THR A 72 15.73 -13.28 -23.71
N TRP A 73 16.92 -13.22 -23.12
CA TRP A 73 17.98 -12.25 -23.42
C TRP A 73 19.05 -12.86 -24.33
N TYR A 74 19.30 -12.23 -25.48
CA TYR A 74 20.25 -12.74 -26.48
C TYR A 74 20.73 -11.66 -27.47
N ASP A 75 21.84 -11.90 -28.14
CA ASP A 75 22.43 -11.11 -29.21
C ASP A 75 21.88 -11.60 -30.53
N ALA A 76 20.97 -10.82 -31.12
CA ALA A 76 20.39 -11.09 -32.43
C ALA A 76 21.43 -11.10 -33.56
N ARG A 77 22.65 -10.60 -33.30
CA ARG A 77 23.80 -10.61 -34.22
C ARG A 77 24.95 -11.48 -33.74
N ARG A 78 24.73 -12.47 -32.88
CA ARG A 78 25.78 -13.37 -32.38
C ARG A 78 26.71 -13.96 -33.45
N ALA A 79 26.19 -14.24 -34.65
CA ALA A 79 26.98 -14.78 -35.76
C ALA A 79 27.80 -13.71 -36.53
N HIS A 80 27.62 -12.43 -36.23
CA HIS A 80 28.30 -11.33 -36.90
C HIS A 80 29.69 -11.08 -36.27
N PRO A 81 30.77 -10.91 -37.06
CA PRO A 81 32.14 -10.88 -36.53
C PRO A 81 32.47 -9.73 -35.57
N THR A 82 31.81 -8.57 -35.71
CA THR A 82 32.18 -7.33 -34.99
C THR A 82 31.00 -6.55 -34.42
N ARG A 83 29.76 -6.99 -34.63
CA ARG A 83 28.56 -6.24 -34.22
C ARG A 83 27.73 -7.10 -33.30
N SER A 84 27.38 -6.55 -32.15
CA SER A 84 26.39 -7.11 -31.24
C SER A 84 25.13 -6.25 -31.22
N GLU A 85 23.97 -6.89 -31.13
CA GLU A 85 22.67 -6.27 -30.97
C GLU A 85 21.82 -7.13 -30.02
N TYR A 86 21.92 -6.82 -28.74
CA TYR A 86 21.17 -7.52 -27.71
C TYR A 86 19.69 -7.15 -27.79
N ARG A 87 18.83 -8.13 -27.51
CA ARG A 87 17.37 -8.00 -27.46
C ARG A 87 16.81 -8.83 -26.32
N LEU A 88 15.73 -8.33 -25.72
CA LEU A 88 14.94 -9.05 -24.73
C LEU A 88 13.62 -9.44 -25.37
N TYR A 89 13.48 -10.72 -25.70
CA TYR A 89 12.25 -11.28 -26.21
C TYR A 89 11.26 -11.55 -25.08
N TYR A 90 9.98 -11.26 -25.33
CA TYR A 90 8.85 -11.63 -24.49
C TYR A 90 7.78 -12.34 -25.35
N PRO A 91 6.99 -13.27 -24.82
CA PRO A 91 5.92 -13.90 -25.58
C PRO A 91 4.65 -13.05 -25.59
N SER A 92 3.76 -13.34 -26.55
CA SER A 92 2.38 -12.88 -26.51
C SER A 92 1.62 -13.56 -25.37
N ASN A 93 1.02 -12.77 -24.50
CA ASN A 93 0.12 -13.20 -23.45
C ASN A 93 -0.90 -12.10 -23.11
N ALA A 94 -1.81 -12.39 -22.19
CA ALA A 94 -2.89 -11.48 -21.78
C ALA A 94 -2.39 -10.09 -21.35
N VAL A 95 -1.20 -9.99 -20.76
CA VAL A 95 -0.61 -8.72 -20.32
C VAL A 95 -0.08 -7.93 -21.51
N SER A 96 0.69 -8.57 -22.40
CA SER A 96 1.20 -7.92 -23.61
C SER A 96 0.08 -7.48 -24.57
N GLU A 97 -1.03 -8.20 -24.61
CA GLU A 97 -2.20 -7.88 -25.45
C GLU A 97 -3.03 -6.72 -24.89
N ALA A 98 -3.01 -6.53 -23.56
CA ALA A 98 -3.68 -5.43 -22.90
C ALA A 98 -2.86 -4.12 -22.91
N ALA A 99 -1.54 -4.24 -23.07
CA ALA A 99 -0.62 -3.11 -23.06
C ALA A 99 -0.87 -2.16 -24.24
N THR A 100 -0.76 -0.85 -23.99
CA THR A 100 -0.95 0.19 -25.01
C THR A 100 0.24 1.16 -25.07
N GLU A 101 0.36 1.91 -26.17
CA GLU A 101 1.40 2.94 -26.29
C GLU A 101 1.23 4.00 -25.20
N GLY A 102 2.29 4.28 -24.46
CA GLY A 102 2.28 5.22 -23.33
C GLY A 102 2.20 4.54 -21.96
N ASP A 103 1.78 3.28 -21.87
CA ASP A 103 1.80 2.55 -20.61
C ASP A 103 3.24 2.42 -20.07
N THR A 104 3.38 2.39 -18.75
CA THR A 104 4.69 2.24 -18.10
C THR A 104 5.02 0.77 -17.93
N LEU A 105 6.09 0.32 -18.57
CA LEU A 105 6.71 -0.98 -18.38
C LEU A 105 7.78 -0.88 -17.30
N ILE A 106 7.74 -1.80 -16.34
CA ILE A 106 8.74 -1.97 -15.28
C ILE A 106 9.19 -3.43 -15.29
N LEU A 107 10.49 -3.65 -15.42
CA LEU A 107 11.16 -4.94 -15.34
C LEU A 107 11.99 -4.95 -14.06
N ALA A 108 11.56 -5.70 -13.06
CA ALA A 108 12.25 -5.85 -11.79
C ALA A 108 12.86 -7.25 -11.70
N ARG A 109 14.17 -7.32 -11.44
CA ARG A 109 14.86 -8.59 -11.25
C ARG A 109 14.87 -8.96 -9.78
N GLN A 110 14.29 -10.10 -9.44
CA GLN A 110 14.27 -10.62 -8.07
C GLN A 110 15.61 -11.27 -7.72
N ARG A 111 15.93 -11.33 -6.43
CA ARG A 111 17.18 -11.94 -5.94
C ARG A 111 17.28 -13.45 -6.16
N ASP A 112 16.17 -14.13 -6.37
CA ASP A 112 16.13 -15.55 -6.74
C ASP A 112 16.38 -15.79 -8.24
N GLY A 113 16.53 -14.72 -9.01
CA GLY A 113 16.78 -14.74 -10.46
C GLY A 113 15.53 -14.67 -11.33
N GLN A 114 14.32 -14.67 -10.74
CA GLN A 114 13.07 -14.48 -11.47
C GLN A 114 12.87 -13.01 -11.87
N MET A 115 11.99 -12.78 -12.83
CA MET A 115 11.62 -11.45 -13.31
C MET A 115 10.16 -11.13 -12.95
N LEU A 116 9.95 -9.91 -12.51
CA LEU A 116 8.62 -9.32 -12.38
C LEU A 116 8.47 -8.26 -13.49
N CYS A 117 7.50 -8.48 -14.38
CA CYS A 117 7.17 -7.57 -15.47
C CYS A 117 5.84 -6.90 -15.15
N LEU A 118 5.87 -5.61 -14.83
CA LEU A 118 4.68 -4.81 -14.56
C LEU A 118 4.42 -3.88 -15.74
N VAL A 119 3.18 -3.86 -16.22
CA VAL A 119 2.69 -2.87 -17.16
C VAL A 119 1.57 -2.11 -16.47
N ALA A 120 1.77 -0.82 -16.23
CA ALA A 120 0.77 0.03 -15.61
C ALA A 120 0.23 1.03 -16.62
N LYS A 121 -1.11 1.17 -16.65
CA LYS A 121 -1.81 2.06 -17.56
C LYS A 121 -1.37 3.51 -17.37
N ASP A 122 -1.12 4.21 -18.47
CA ASP A 122 -0.71 5.63 -18.46
C ASP A 122 -1.73 6.51 -17.70
N GLY A 123 -1.22 7.35 -16.80
CA GLY A 123 -2.01 8.28 -15.99
C GLY A 123 -2.78 7.63 -14.83
N SER A 124 -2.70 6.31 -14.66
CA SER A 124 -3.35 5.61 -13.55
C SER A 124 -2.72 5.91 -12.20
N THR A 125 -3.46 5.64 -11.13
CA THR A 125 -2.99 5.76 -9.76
C THR A 125 -1.97 4.68 -9.44
N ILE A 126 -2.22 3.45 -9.88
CA ILE A 126 -1.26 2.35 -9.71
C ILE A 126 0.08 2.64 -10.42
N GLU A 127 0.07 3.27 -11.60
CA GLU A 127 1.31 3.72 -12.24
C GLU A 127 2.11 4.67 -11.32
N ARG A 128 1.46 5.69 -10.76
CA ARG A 128 2.12 6.65 -9.86
C ARG A 128 2.66 5.97 -8.60
N GLN A 129 1.90 5.05 -8.03
CA GLN A 129 2.34 4.25 -6.89
C GLN A 129 3.60 3.44 -7.23
N LEU A 130 3.68 2.83 -8.41
CA LEU A 130 4.84 2.07 -8.84
C LEU A 130 6.06 2.95 -9.15
N ILE A 131 5.85 4.12 -9.77
CA ILE A 131 6.91 5.13 -9.97
C ILE A 131 7.50 5.55 -8.62
N TRP A 132 6.63 5.88 -7.66
CA TRP A 132 7.04 6.19 -6.29
C TRP A 132 7.76 5.02 -5.63
N LEU A 133 7.20 3.80 -5.72
CA LEU A 133 7.72 2.57 -5.11
C LEU A 133 9.15 2.28 -5.58
N PHE A 134 9.40 2.34 -6.88
CA PHE A 134 10.69 1.96 -7.48
C PHE A 134 11.65 3.13 -7.71
N ALA A 135 11.36 4.33 -7.20
CA ALA A 135 12.19 5.54 -7.41
C ALA A 135 12.34 5.96 -8.87
N LEU A 136 11.35 5.66 -9.71
CA LEU A 136 11.44 5.94 -11.13
C LEU A 136 11.28 7.44 -11.40
N PRO A 137 11.91 7.97 -12.46
CA PRO A 137 11.74 9.38 -12.82
C PRO A 137 10.34 9.66 -13.38
N ASP A 138 9.69 10.75 -12.95
CA ASP A 138 8.34 11.11 -13.40
C ASP A 138 8.25 11.37 -14.92
N ASN A 139 9.34 11.81 -15.54
CA ASN A 139 9.42 12.15 -16.97
C ASN A 139 10.03 11.03 -17.83
N MET A 140 9.74 9.77 -17.50
CA MET A 140 10.18 8.62 -18.29
C MET A 140 9.81 8.75 -19.77
N GLY A 141 10.78 8.48 -20.64
CA GLY A 141 10.59 8.41 -22.08
C GLY A 141 10.47 6.96 -22.58
N LYS A 142 10.60 6.78 -23.90
CA LYS A 142 10.57 5.46 -24.55
C LYS A 142 11.88 4.66 -24.42
N GLN A 143 12.88 5.19 -23.74
CA GLN A 143 14.15 4.51 -23.45
C GLN A 143 14.13 4.00 -22.02
N PHE A 144 14.72 2.82 -21.79
CA PHE A 144 14.86 2.28 -20.44
C PHE A 144 15.76 3.17 -19.58
N CYS A 145 15.26 3.57 -18.41
CA CYS A 145 16.08 3.95 -17.28
C CYS A 145 16.41 2.71 -16.44
N PHE A 146 17.54 2.74 -15.73
CA PHE A 146 17.91 1.73 -14.75
C PHE A 146 18.02 2.42 -13.40
N GLU A 147 17.32 1.89 -12.40
CA GLU A 147 17.40 2.34 -11.03
C GLU A 147 17.97 1.21 -10.17
N GLU A 148 19.05 1.52 -9.47
CA GLU A 148 19.59 0.66 -8.42
C GLU A 148 18.75 0.89 -7.16
N LEU A 149 18.19 -0.18 -6.59
CA LEU A 149 17.37 -0.08 -5.40
C LEU A 149 18.29 0.06 -4.18
N ILE A 150 18.62 1.31 -3.87
CA ILE A 150 19.38 1.70 -2.68
C ILE A 150 18.39 1.91 -1.52
N GLU A 151 18.89 1.84 -0.28
CA GLU A 151 18.17 2.27 0.92
C GLU A 151 17.53 3.65 0.67
N THR A 152 16.20 3.71 0.65
CA THR A 152 15.45 4.96 0.50
C THR A 152 14.65 5.21 1.76
N GLU A 153 14.44 6.48 2.12
CA GLU A 153 13.60 6.94 3.25
C GLU A 153 12.09 6.70 3.00
N ARG A 154 11.73 5.62 2.31
CA ARG A 154 10.33 5.26 2.08
C ARG A 154 9.77 4.58 3.33
N SER A 155 8.48 4.78 3.55
CA SER A 155 7.75 4.00 4.53
C SER A 155 7.72 2.54 4.09
N ASP A 156 8.34 1.65 4.88
CA ASP A 156 8.25 0.20 4.66
C ASP A 156 6.79 -0.25 4.63
N PHE A 157 5.93 0.35 5.45
CA PHE A 157 4.49 0.09 5.44
C PHE A 157 3.85 0.32 4.07
N ALA A 158 4.07 1.50 3.47
CA ALA A 158 3.49 1.83 2.16
C ALA A 158 4.06 0.94 1.05
N THR A 159 5.33 0.59 1.15
CA THR A 159 6.00 -0.35 0.25
C THR A 159 5.35 -1.74 0.33
N ARG A 160 5.16 -2.29 1.55
CA ARG A 160 4.46 -3.55 1.78
C ARG A 160 3.03 -3.49 1.26
N PHE A 161 2.31 -2.39 1.54
CA PHE A 161 0.93 -2.21 1.10
C PHE A 161 0.80 -2.36 -0.42
N ILE A 162 1.62 -1.65 -1.20
CA ILE A 162 1.58 -1.73 -2.67
C ILE A 162 1.94 -3.14 -3.13
N LEU A 163 3.01 -3.74 -2.59
CA LEU A 163 3.46 -5.07 -2.99
C LEU A 163 2.43 -6.17 -2.65
N ASP A 164 1.72 -6.05 -1.52
CA ASP A 164 0.64 -6.95 -1.16
C ASP A 164 -0.56 -6.82 -2.11
N GLU A 165 -0.90 -5.61 -2.56
CA GLU A 165 -1.94 -5.42 -3.58
C GLU A 165 -1.56 -6.07 -4.92
N LEU A 166 -0.26 -6.15 -5.23
CA LEU A 166 0.28 -6.89 -6.39
C LEU A 166 0.40 -8.41 -6.14
N GLY A 167 0.04 -8.89 -4.94
CA GLY A 167 0.20 -10.28 -4.54
C GLY A 167 1.66 -10.72 -4.44
N ILE A 168 2.57 -9.79 -4.12
CA ILE A 168 3.99 -10.07 -3.92
C ILE A 168 4.23 -10.20 -2.42
N GLU A 169 4.45 -11.43 -1.97
CA GLU A 169 4.76 -11.69 -0.56
C GLU A 169 6.22 -11.38 -0.25
N ILE A 170 6.42 -10.56 0.78
CA ILE A 170 7.74 -10.22 1.34
C ILE A 170 7.94 -10.99 2.63
N GLU A 171 9.13 -11.57 2.79
CA GLU A 171 9.51 -12.23 4.04
C GLU A 171 9.95 -11.22 5.09
N ALA A 172 9.64 -11.48 6.36
CA ALA A 172 10.07 -10.61 7.44
C ALA A 172 11.56 -10.78 7.73
N GLU A 173 12.28 -9.66 7.96
CA GLU A 173 13.68 -9.66 8.36
C GLU A 173 13.92 -10.38 9.71
N GLN A 174 13.01 -10.13 10.67
CA GLN A 174 13.10 -10.66 12.02
C GLN A 174 12.13 -11.83 12.23
N ASN A 175 12.66 -12.95 12.71
CA ASN A 175 11.86 -14.09 13.13
C ASN A 175 11.52 -13.99 14.62
N ASP A 176 10.29 -13.57 14.91
CA ASP A 176 9.70 -13.43 16.25
C ASP A 176 8.67 -14.52 16.53
N LEU A 177 8.63 -15.59 15.74
CA LEU A 177 7.63 -16.64 15.87
C LEU A 177 7.62 -17.25 17.29
N ASP A 178 8.79 -17.54 17.86
CA ASP A 178 8.89 -18.11 19.21
C ASP A 178 8.33 -17.16 20.28
N LEU A 179 8.58 -15.86 20.13
CA LEU A 179 8.06 -14.82 21.02
C LEU A 179 6.53 -14.75 20.94
N ILE A 180 5.97 -14.84 19.73
CA ILE A 180 4.52 -14.83 19.51
C ILE A 180 3.88 -16.11 20.10
N LEU A 181 4.46 -17.27 19.80
CA LEU A 181 3.96 -18.57 20.25
C LEU A 181 4.04 -18.72 21.77
N ALA A 182 5.05 -18.15 22.43
CA ALA A 182 5.14 -18.13 23.88
C ALA A 182 3.94 -17.43 24.55
N ARG A 183 3.36 -16.40 23.91
CA ARG A 183 2.22 -15.66 24.46
C ARG A 183 0.86 -16.21 24.03
N PHE A 184 0.71 -16.56 22.75
CA PHE A 184 -0.60 -16.88 22.16
C PHE A 184 -0.75 -18.34 21.74
N GLY A 185 0.35 -19.08 21.66
CA GLY A 185 0.38 -20.44 21.10
C GLY A 185 -0.17 -20.49 19.68
N MET A 186 -0.77 -21.63 19.32
CA MET A 186 -1.31 -21.91 17.98
C MET A 186 -2.73 -21.35 17.76
N ARG A 187 -3.01 -20.12 18.23
CA ARG A 187 -4.33 -19.50 18.12
C ARG A 187 -4.20 -18.03 17.75
N PHE A 188 -5.14 -17.56 16.94
CA PHE A 188 -5.26 -16.13 16.66
C PHE A 188 -5.89 -15.41 17.87
N PRO A 189 -5.18 -14.47 18.51
CA PRO A 189 -5.74 -13.67 19.59
C PRO A 189 -6.70 -12.60 19.07
N LYS A 190 -7.44 -11.96 19.97
CA LYS A 190 -8.27 -10.80 19.62
C LYS A 190 -7.37 -9.67 19.12
N THR A 191 -7.82 -8.89 18.14
CA THR A 191 -7.01 -7.82 17.54
C THR A 191 -6.52 -6.82 18.60
N ARG A 192 -7.37 -6.41 19.55
CA ARG A 192 -6.96 -5.49 20.63
C ARG A 192 -5.81 -6.02 21.49
N GLU A 193 -5.82 -7.31 21.80
CA GLU A 193 -4.75 -7.96 22.57
C GLU A 193 -3.45 -8.04 21.76
N PHE A 194 -3.57 -8.29 20.46
CA PHE A 194 -2.41 -8.35 19.56
C PHE A 194 -1.81 -6.97 19.28
N SER A 195 -2.64 -5.93 19.10
CA SER A 195 -2.16 -4.55 18.97
C SER A 195 -1.44 -4.08 20.23
N SER A 196 -1.89 -4.48 21.42
CA SER A 196 -1.15 -4.26 22.66
C SER A 196 0.20 -4.96 22.64
N PHE A 197 0.23 -6.25 22.27
CA PHE A 197 1.46 -7.02 22.19
C PHE A 197 2.46 -6.46 21.17
N ALA A 198 1.99 -5.97 20.02
CA ALA A 198 2.83 -5.32 19.04
C ALA A 198 3.51 -4.07 19.62
N ARG A 199 2.76 -3.22 20.34
CA ARG A 199 3.30 -2.02 21.01
C ARG A 199 4.24 -2.35 22.18
N GLU A 200 3.99 -3.43 22.92
CA GLU A 200 4.90 -3.90 23.97
C GLU A 200 6.27 -4.32 23.40
N ASN A 201 6.31 -4.72 22.14
CA ASN A 201 7.51 -5.14 21.40
C ASN A 201 7.90 -4.13 20.31
N ALA A 202 7.59 -2.85 20.53
CA ALA A 202 7.98 -1.71 19.71
C ALA A 202 8.43 -0.54 20.62
N PRO A 203 9.11 0.48 20.08
CA PRO A 203 9.32 1.73 20.80
C PRO A 203 7.99 2.37 21.23
N LYS A 204 8.01 3.09 22.34
CA LYS A 204 6.84 3.81 22.88
C LYS A 204 6.62 5.10 22.12
N LEU A 205 5.43 5.69 22.27
CA LEU A 205 5.07 6.93 21.58
C LEU A 205 6.10 8.06 21.78
N GLY A 206 6.63 8.21 23.01
CA GLY A 206 7.62 9.23 23.33
C GLY A 206 9.03 8.98 22.80
N ASP A 207 9.29 7.82 22.20
CA ASP A 207 10.58 7.48 21.59
C ASP A 207 10.65 7.93 20.11
N PHE A 208 9.54 8.44 19.55
CA PHE A 208 9.45 8.93 18.17
C PHE A 208 9.43 10.47 18.12
N ASP A 209 9.82 11.03 16.97
CA ASP A 209 9.79 12.49 16.78
C ASP A 209 8.36 13.03 16.68
N ASN A 210 7.43 12.23 16.16
CA ASN A 210 6.02 12.59 16.01
C ASN A 210 5.09 11.37 16.01
N VAL A 211 3.79 11.64 16.13
CA VAL A 211 2.72 10.63 16.21
C VAL A 211 2.55 9.84 14.90
N ASP A 212 2.84 10.45 13.76
CA ASP A 212 2.74 9.81 12.45
C ASP A 212 3.76 8.67 12.33
N GLN A 213 5.01 8.91 12.74
CA GLN A 213 6.06 7.89 12.79
C GLN A 213 5.68 6.73 13.73
N ALA A 214 5.18 7.04 14.93
CA ALA A 214 4.77 6.03 15.90
C ALA A 214 3.64 5.13 15.36
N LEU A 215 2.63 5.73 14.72
CA LEU A 215 1.50 5.01 14.13
C LEU A 215 1.96 4.03 13.05
N ILE A 216 2.82 4.49 12.13
CA ILE A 216 3.36 3.65 11.06
C ILE A 216 4.23 2.52 11.63
N ALA A 217 5.13 2.83 12.56
CA ALA A 217 6.00 1.83 13.18
C ALA A 217 5.19 0.75 13.93
N TRP A 218 4.11 1.12 14.62
CA TRP A 218 3.25 0.17 15.29
C TRP A 218 2.43 -0.68 14.31
N MET A 219 1.92 -0.10 13.23
CA MET A 219 1.23 -0.85 12.18
C MET A 219 2.16 -1.86 11.49
N ASP A 220 3.38 -1.43 11.14
CA ASP A 220 4.41 -2.30 10.56
C ASP A 220 4.78 -3.45 11.52
N ARG A 221 4.95 -3.14 12.80
CA ARG A 221 5.27 -4.15 13.82
C ARG A 221 4.16 -5.18 13.95
N GLU A 222 2.90 -4.73 14.04
CA GLU A 222 1.76 -5.65 14.15
C GLU A 222 1.63 -6.53 12.91
N GLU A 223 1.76 -5.96 11.72
CA GLU A 223 1.64 -6.71 10.45
C GLU A 223 2.74 -7.78 10.33
N SER A 224 3.99 -7.43 10.64
CA SER A 224 5.12 -8.38 10.66
C SER A 224 4.87 -9.55 11.61
N LEU A 225 4.46 -9.26 12.86
CA LEU A 225 4.15 -10.30 13.85
C LEU A 225 2.97 -11.17 13.40
N PHE A 226 1.93 -10.56 12.81
CA PHE A 226 0.75 -11.29 12.37
C PHE A 226 1.06 -12.24 11.23
N ARG A 227 1.84 -11.82 10.22
CA ARG A 227 2.20 -12.68 9.08
C ARG A 227 2.96 -13.91 9.51
N GLN A 228 3.87 -13.78 10.47
CA GLN A 228 4.62 -14.92 11.01
C GLN A 228 3.68 -15.93 11.69
N LEU A 229 2.77 -15.45 12.54
CA LEU A 229 1.77 -16.30 13.18
C LEU A 229 0.82 -16.94 12.16
N GLU A 230 0.35 -16.15 11.19
CA GLU A 230 -0.57 -16.62 10.16
C GLU A 230 0.07 -17.69 9.28
N LYS A 231 1.28 -17.45 8.74
CA LYS A 231 2.05 -18.42 7.94
C LYS A 231 2.21 -19.73 8.71
N HIS A 232 2.52 -19.66 10.00
CA HIS A 232 2.70 -20.84 10.82
C HIS A 232 1.39 -21.62 11.06
N ILE A 233 0.31 -20.94 11.46
CA ILE A 233 -1.00 -21.58 11.69
C ILE A 233 -1.59 -22.15 10.39
N VAL A 234 -1.48 -21.40 9.30
CA VAL A 234 -1.98 -21.81 7.97
C VAL A 234 -1.20 -23.02 7.48
N ALA A 235 0.15 -23.01 7.56
CA ALA A 235 0.97 -24.16 7.17
C ALA A 235 0.56 -25.44 7.94
N GLU A 236 0.30 -25.32 9.24
CA GLU A 236 -0.14 -26.47 10.05
C GLU A 236 -1.53 -26.97 9.64
N ARG A 237 -2.46 -26.09 9.28
CA ARG A 237 -3.77 -26.49 8.74
C ARG A 237 -3.66 -27.15 7.37
N LEU A 238 -2.77 -26.66 6.50
CA LEU A 238 -2.51 -27.23 5.18
C LEU A 238 -1.90 -28.62 5.28
N ARG A 239 -0.97 -28.86 6.22
CA ARG A 239 -0.40 -30.20 6.48
C ARG A 239 -1.43 -31.24 6.88
N LYS A 240 -2.48 -30.83 7.61
CA LYS A 240 -3.59 -31.71 7.97
C LYS A 240 -4.47 -32.11 6.77
N GLY A 241 -4.34 -31.40 5.65
CA GLY A 241 -5.08 -31.67 4.42
C GLY A 241 -6.56 -31.28 4.49
N PHE A 242 -7.21 -31.27 3.32
CA PHE A 242 -8.66 -31.09 3.18
C PHE A 242 -9.24 -32.38 2.62
N VAL A 243 -9.58 -33.30 3.51
CA VAL A 243 -10.04 -34.64 3.16
C VAL A 243 -11.29 -34.96 3.96
N ASP A 244 -12.32 -35.43 3.27
CA ASP A 244 -13.52 -36.04 3.85
C ASP A 244 -13.56 -37.52 3.43
N GLY A 245 -13.08 -38.39 4.32
CA GLY A 245 -12.93 -39.83 4.04
C GLY A 245 -11.92 -40.10 2.92
N ASN A 246 -12.41 -40.56 1.76
CA ASN A 246 -11.59 -40.80 0.56
C ASN A 246 -11.68 -39.66 -0.47
N ASN A 247 -12.47 -38.62 -0.20
CA ASN A 247 -12.69 -37.52 -1.12
C ASN A 247 -11.94 -36.26 -0.66
N VAL A 248 -11.56 -35.42 -1.63
CA VAL A 248 -10.99 -34.10 -1.36
C VAL A 248 -12.11 -33.15 -0.94
N ASP A 249 -11.96 -32.51 0.21
CA ASP A 249 -12.89 -31.51 0.74
C ASP A 249 -12.61 -30.13 0.12
N VAL A 250 -13.08 -29.96 -1.12
CA VAL A 250 -12.90 -28.70 -1.87
C VAL A 250 -13.61 -27.54 -1.17
N ASP A 251 -14.82 -27.76 -0.65
CA ASP A 251 -15.60 -26.72 0.03
C ASP A 251 -14.92 -26.25 1.31
N GLY A 252 -14.34 -27.18 2.09
CA GLY A 252 -13.56 -26.85 3.27
C GLY A 252 -12.28 -26.07 2.95
N PHE A 253 -11.63 -26.35 1.81
CA PHE A 253 -10.49 -25.56 1.35
C PHE A 253 -10.92 -24.13 0.98
N VAL A 254 -11.99 -23.97 0.20
CA VAL A 254 -12.50 -22.65 -0.20
C VAL A 254 -12.95 -21.84 1.01
N ALA A 255 -13.71 -22.44 1.93
CA ALA A 255 -14.14 -21.79 3.16
C ALA A 255 -12.95 -21.37 4.04
N PHE A 256 -11.92 -22.22 4.14
CA PHE A 256 -10.70 -21.88 4.86
C PHE A 256 -9.96 -20.71 4.21
N SER A 257 -9.76 -20.74 2.89
CA SER A 257 -9.11 -19.66 2.13
C SER A 257 -9.82 -18.32 2.33
N LEU A 258 -11.15 -18.30 2.19
CA LEU A 258 -11.98 -17.11 2.48
C LEU A 258 -11.83 -16.65 3.93
N SER A 259 -11.76 -17.57 4.89
CA SER A 259 -11.57 -17.21 6.30
C SER A 259 -10.23 -16.52 6.56
N VAL A 260 -9.17 -16.93 5.86
CA VAL A 260 -7.83 -16.31 5.96
C VAL A 260 -7.87 -14.90 5.36
N GLN A 261 -8.41 -14.75 4.15
CA GLN A 261 -8.51 -13.44 3.49
C GLN A 261 -9.38 -12.45 4.28
N ASN A 262 -10.53 -12.90 4.79
CA ASN A 262 -11.41 -12.06 5.60
C ASN A 262 -10.76 -11.66 6.93
N ARG A 263 -9.94 -12.53 7.52
CA ARG A 263 -9.18 -12.20 8.73
C ARG A 263 -8.18 -11.08 8.46
N ARG A 264 -7.42 -11.14 7.36
CA ARG A 264 -6.48 -10.07 6.96
C ARG A 264 -7.21 -8.73 6.87
N LYS A 265 -8.30 -8.68 6.09
CA LYS A 265 -9.11 -7.46 5.89
C LYS A 265 -9.67 -6.89 7.19
N ALA A 266 -10.25 -7.72 8.05
CA ALA A 266 -10.82 -7.28 9.32
C ALA A 266 -9.74 -6.81 10.30
N ARG A 267 -8.61 -7.51 10.39
CA ARG A 267 -7.56 -7.19 11.36
C ARG A 267 -6.89 -5.86 11.07
N VAL A 268 -6.55 -5.55 9.82
CA VAL A 268 -5.89 -4.27 9.48
C VAL A 268 -6.75 -3.08 9.93
N GLY A 269 -8.06 -3.11 9.66
CA GLY A 269 -8.98 -2.04 10.10
C GLY A 269 -9.02 -1.90 11.63
N TYR A 270 -9.23 -3.00 12.35
CA TYR A 270 -9.28 -2.97 13.80
C TYR A 270 -7.94 -2.60 14.46
N ALA A 271 -6.81 -3.07 13.91
CA ALA A 271 -5.48 -2.71 14.37
C ALA A 271 -5.27 -1.20 14.24
N PHE A 272 -5.65 -0.64 13.10
CA PHE A 272 -5.52 0.79 12.84
C PHE A 272 -6.31 1.63 13.87
N GLU A 273 -7.57 1.27 14.11
CA GLU A 273 -8.37 1.90 15.17
C GLU A 273 -7.73 1.70 16.57
N ASN A 274 -7.20 0.52 16.90
CA ASN A 274 -6.60 0.26 18.21
C ASN A 274 -5.31 1.05 18.43
N HIS A 275 -4.52 1.31 17.40
CA HIS A 275 -3.32 2.13 17.49
C HIS A 275 -3.66 3.62 17.61
N LEU A 276 -4.64 4.11 16.86
CA LEU A 276 -5.17 5.46 17.02
C LEU A 276 -5.75 5.69 18.41
N GLU A 277 -6.56 4.76 18.92
CA GLU A 277 -7.11 4.80 20.27
C GLU A 277 -5.99 4.90 21.32
N GLN A 278 -4.90 4.16 21.16
CA GLN A 278 -3.75 4.26 22.05
C GLN A 278 -3.07 5.62 22.00
N ILE A 279 -2.90 6.21 20.81
CA ILE A 279 -2.35 7.57 20.67
C ILE A 279 -3.23 8.57 21.44
N PHE A 280 -4.55 8.50 21.29
CA PHE A 280 -5.45 9.38 22.01
C PHE A 280 -5.36 9.20 23.52
N ILE A 281 -5.23 7.96 24.01
CA ILE A 281 -5.04 7.66 25.43
C ILE A 281 -3.71 8.25 25.95
N ASP A 282 -2.61 8.02 25.25
CA ASP A 282 -1.27 8.44 25.66
C ASP A 282 -1.15 9.97 25.68
N LEU A 283 -1.83 10.65 24.74
CA LEU A 283 -1.91 12.11 24.65
C LEU A 283 -3.05 12.72 25.48
N LYS A 284 -3.85 11.90 26.18
CA LYS A 284 -4.99 12.32 27.01
C LYS A 284 -6.05 13.12 26.26
N ILE A 285 -6.24 12.81 24.98
CA ILE A 285 -7.26 13.42 24.14
C ILE A 285 -8.61 12.78 24.50
N PRO A 286 -9.64 13.55 24.86
CA PRO A 286 -10.97 13.02 25.12
C PRO A 286 -11.63 12.55 23.82
N TYR A 287 -12.21 11.35 23.81
CA TYR A 287 -12.92 10.81 22.66
C TYR A 287 -14.04 9.83 23.08
N SER A 288 -14.88 9.47 22.12
CA SER A 288 -15.79 8.32 22.20
C SER A 288 -15.62 7.44 20.96
N ARG A 289 -15.35 6.15 21.17
CA ARG A 289 -15.14 5.17 20.10
C ARG A 289 -16.45 4.44 19.75
N GLY A 290 -16.79 4.35 18.47
CA GLY A 290 -17.93 3.56 17.97
C GLY A 290 -19.28 3.95 18.57
N ALA A 291 -19.44 5.21 18.97
CA ALA A 291 -20.62 5.70 19.65
C ALA A 291 -21.78 5.94 18.68
N ILE A 292 -23.01 5.66 19.11
CA ILE A 292 -24.19 5.81 18.25
C ILE A 292 -24.59 7.29 18.14
N THR A 293 -24.68 7.78 16.90
CA THR A 293 -25.17 9.12 16.54
C THR A 293 -26.60 9.04 16.00
N GLU A 294 -26.99 9.96 15.11
CA GLU A 294 -28.28 9.93 14.44
C GLU A 294 -28.45 8.67 13.59
N ARG A 295 -29.69 8.21 13.40
CA ARG A 295 -30.05 7.11 12.49
C ARG A 295 -29.34 5.77 12.77
N ARG A 296 -28.79 5.59 13.98
CA ARG A 296 -28.02 4.42 14.41
C ARG A 296 -26.66 4.26 13.71
N GLU A 297 -26.16 5.33 13.12
CA GLU A 297 -24.80 5.35 12.59
C GLU A 297 -23.77 5.28 13.72
N LYS A 298 -22.57 4.82 13.37
CA LYS A 298 -21.48 4.55 14.32
C LYS A 298 -20.15 5.03 13.75
N PRO A 299 -19.86 6.34 13.83
CA PRO A 299 -18.54 6.85 13.51
C PRO A 299 -17.48 6.17 14.38
N ASP A 300 -16.30 5.94 13.80
CA ASP A 300 -15.21 5.24 14.50
C ASP A 300 -14.76 6.02 15.74
N PHE A 301 -14.57 7.34 15.61
CA PHE A 301 -14.27 8.24 16.72
C PHE A 301 -15.05 9.56 16.66
N ILE A 302 -15.54 10.01 17.82
CA ILE A 302 -16.16 11.32 18.05
C ILE A 302 -15.36 12.06 19.13
N PHE A 303 -15.11 13.35 18.91
CA PHE A 303 -14.39 14.22 19.81
C PHE A 303 -15.25 15.45 20.18
N PRO A 304 -15.21 15.92 21.44
CA PRO A 304 -14.41 15.36 22.55
C PRO A 304 -15.12 14.17 23.23
N SER A 305 -16.44 14.03 23.05
CA SER A 305 -17.22 12.91 23.57
C SER A 305 -18.59 12.82 22.91
N ILE A 306 -19.22 11.65 22.96
CA ILE A 306 -20.60 11.48 22.51
C ILE A 306 -21.58 12.25 23.40
N GLU A 307 -21.26 12.44 24.68
CA GLU A 307 -22.07 13.24 25.60
C GLU A 307 -22.14 14.71 25.16
N GLN A 308 -21.02 15.30 24.74
CA GLN A 308 -20.99 16.66 24.19
C GLN A 308 -21.65 16.70 22.81
N TYR A 309 -21.41 15.71 21.95
CA TYR A 309 -22.08 15.58 20.66
C TYR A 309 -23.60 15.51 20.76
N ARG A 310 -24.16 15.00 21.85
CA ARG A 310 -25.63 14.95 22.04
C ARG A 310 -26.22 16.20 22.68
N ARG A 311 -25.41 17.12 23.20
CA ARG A 311 -25.88 18.37 23.82
C ARG A 311 -26.10 19.45 22.75
N PRO A 312 -27.34 19.87 22.49
CA PRO A 312 -27.62 20.90 21.48
C PRO A 312 -26.89 22.22 21.72
N GLU A 313 -26.59 22.53 22.99
CA GLU A 313 -25.93 23.78 23.39
C GLU A 313 -24.41 23.74 23.22
N PHE A 314 -23.82 22.55 23.02
CA PHE A 314 -22.39 22.43 22.75
C PHE A 314 -22.09 22.92 21.33
N PRO A 315 -21.11 23.80 21.11
CA PRO A 315 -20.82 24.36 19.79
C PRO A 315 -20.46 23.29 18.76
N ASN A 316 -21.05 23.35 17.56
CA ASN A 316 -20.76 22.39 16.50
C ASN A 316 -19.31 22.50 16.01
N GLU A 317 -18.72 23.70 16.07
CA GLU A 317 -17.35 24.00 15.64
C GLU A 317 -16.29 23.36 16.55
N LYS A 318 -16.70 22.79 17.68
CA LYS A 318 -15.84 22.03 18.61
C LYS A 318 -16.11 20.53 18.54
N LEU A 319 -16.97 20.07 17.65
CA LEU A 319 -17.25 18.67 17.43
C LEU A 319 -16.44 18.17 16.23
N PHE A 320 -15.71 17.09 16.42
CA PHE A 320 -14.96 16.45 15.35
C PHE A 320 -15.31 14.98 15.29
N MET A 321 -15.21 14.42 14.09
CA MET A 321 -15.27 12.98 13.88
C MET A 321 -14.07 12.54 13.06
N LEU A 322 -13.58 11.33 13.34
CA LEU A 322 -12.56 10.69 12.55
C LEU A 322 -13.07 9.31 12.13
N GLY A 323 -13.39 9.17 10.85
CA GLY A 323 -13.58 7.87 10.22
C GLY A 323 -12.23 7.22 9.93
N VAL A 324 -12.14 5.91 10.07
CA VAL A 324 -10.92 5.13 9.89
C VAL A 324 -11.14 4.12 8.77
N LYS A 325 -10.34 4.21 7.71
CA LYS A 325 -10.36 3.22 6.62
C LYS A 325 -8.92 2.91 6.23
N SER A 326 -8.50 1.65 6.37
CA SER A 326 -7.18 1.24 5.86
C SER A 326 -7.03 1.49 4.35
N THR A 327 -8.16 1.43 3.63
CA THR A 327 -8.28 1.66 2.19
C THR A 327 -9.57 2.44 1.92
N CYS A 328 -9.47 3.57 1.25
CA CYS A 328 -10.57 4.47 0.92
C CYS A 328 -11.46 3.91 -0.19
N LYS A 329 -10.90 3.50 -1.35
CA LYS A 329 -11.65 3.02 -2.56
C LYS A 329 -13.02 3.72 -2.70
N ASP A 330 -14.15 3.01 -2.75
CA ASP A 330 -15.48 3.66 -2.70
C ASP A 330 -16.08 3.78 -1.28
N ARG A 331 -15.41 3.19 -0.28
CA ARG A 331 -15.90 3.05 1.10
C ARG A 331 -15.83 4.34 1.91
N TRP A 332 -15.09 5.36 1.46
CA TRP A 332 -15.04 6.66 2.13
C TRP A 332 -16.41 7.36 2.20
N ARG A 333 -17.30 7.12 1.23
CA ARG A 333 -18.63 7.74 1.19
C ARG A 333 -19.51 7.38 2.38
N GLN A 334 -19.25 6.24 3.02
CA GLN A 334 -19.96 5.79 4.23
C GLN A 334 -19.77 6.77 5.40
N VAL A 335 -18.60 7.42 5.48
CA VAL A 335 -18.27 8.36 6.56
C VAL A 335 -19.15 9.62 6.52
N LEU A 336 -19.62 10.01 5.32
CA LEU A 336 -20.37 11.25 5.12
C LEU A 336 -21.70 11.29 5.89
N THR A 337 -22.27 10.13 6.21
CA THR A 337 -23.58 10.02 6.87
C THR A 337 -23.50 9.86 8.39
N GLU A 338 -22.31 9.62 8.96
CA GLU A 338 -22.17 9.10 10.34
C GLU A 338 -22.28 10.15 11.47
N ALA A 339 -22.29 11.45 11.18
CA ALA A 339 -22.51 12.50 12.18
C ALA A 339 -23.14 13.74 11.55
N GLU A 340 -24.43 13.96 11.79
CA GLU A 340 -25.19 15.03 11.13
C GLU A 340 -24.78 16.42 11.62
N ARG A 341 -24.37 16.56 12.89
CA ARG A 341 -23.95 17.85 13.47
C ARG A 341 -22.59 18.35 12.99
N ILE A 342 -21.77 17.47 12.42
CA ILE A 342 -20.39 17.76 12.03
C ILE A 342 -20.36 17.93 10.51
N GLU A 343 -20.24 19.18 10.06
CA GLU A 343 -20.20 19.52 8.64
C GLU A 343 -18.88 19.08 8.01
N GLU A 344 -17.75 19.51 8.57
CA GLU A 344 -16.41 19.10 8.15
C GLU A 344 -16.00 17.81 8.84
N LYS A 345 -15.96 16.72 8.07
CA LYS A 345 -15.62 15.39 8.58
C LYS A 345 -14.17 15.07 8.27
N HIS A 346 -13.55 14.20 9.07
CA HIS A 346 -12.19 13.74 8.82
C HIS A 346 -12.17 12.24 8.57
N LEU A 347 -11.33 11.81 7.63
CA LEU A 347 -11.10 10.40 7.32
C LEU A 347 -9.61 10.13 7.33
N ILE A 348 -9.15 9.19 8.15
CA ILE A 348 -7.77 8.72 8.10
C ILE A 348 -7.64 7.45 7.27
N THR A 349 -6.59 7.40 6.43
CA THR A 349 -6.22 6.24 5.62
C THR A 349 -4.73 5.94 5.64
N LEU A 350 -4.40 4.68 5.33
CA LEU A 350 -3.04 4.21 5.06
C LEU A 350 -2.82 3.83 3.60
N GLU A 351 -3.81 4.07 2.73
CA GLU A 351 -3.71 3.81 1.29
C GLU A 351 -2.71 4.78 0.66
N PRO A 352 -1.60 4.28 0.05
CA PRO A 352 -0.67 5.13 -0.68
C PRO A 352 -1.36 5.66 -1.94
N GLY A 353 -1.24 6.96 -2.22
CA GLY A 353 -1.68 7.64 -3.44
C GLY A 353 -3.05 7.22 -3.96
N ILE A 354 -4.07 8.08 -3.82
CA ILE A 354 -5.37 7.90 -4.49
C ILE A 354 -5.55 8.88 -5.66
N SER A 355 -6.52 8.62 -6.54
CA SER A 355 -6.75 9.46 -7.72
C SER A 355 -7.11 10.92 -7.35
N GLU A 356 -6.68 11.88 -8.18
CA GLU A 356 -7.03 13.30 -7.98
C GLU A 356 -8.54 13.53 -7.99
N HIS A 357 -9.24 12.81 -8.88
CA HIS A 357 -10.69 12.82 -8.94
C HIS A 357 -11.32 12.41 -7.61
N GLN A 358 -10.80 11.37 -6.95
CA GLN A 358 -11.29 10.95 -5.64
C GLN A 358 -11.03 12.02 -4.57
N THR A 359 -9.85 12.64 -4.53
CA THR A 359 -9.58 13.74 -3.59
C THR A 359 -10.47 14.97 -3.86
N HIS A 360 -10.76 15.30 -5.11
CA HIS A 360 -11.70 16.37 -5.45
C HIS A 360 -13.13 16.06 -4.99
N GLN A 361 -13.57 14.80 -5.13
CA GLN A 361 -14.87 14.37 -4.62
C GLN A 361 -14.94 14.46 -3.09
N MET A 362 -13.86 14.11 -2.38
CA MET A 362 -13.79 14.24 -0.92
C MET A 362 -13.83 15.71 -0.49
N GLN A 363 -13.06 16.59 -1.15
CA GLN A 363 -13.09 18.04 -0.92
C GLN A 363 -14.50 18.62 -1.12
N ALA A 364 -15.15 18.30 -2.23
CA ALA A 364 -16.50 18.78 -2.54
C ALA A 364 -17.56 18.28 -1.54
N ALA A 365 -17.28 17.20 -0.81
CA ALA A 365 -18.13 16.63 0.22
C ALA A 365 -17.75 17.07 1.64
N ASN A 366 -16.88 18.07 1.81
CA ASN A 366 -16.35 18.53 3.11
C ASN A 366 -15.72 17.40 3.94
N LEU A 367 -15.04 16.45 3.27
CA LEU A 367 -14.31 15.37 3.92
C LEU A 367 -12.80 15.61 3.83
N GLN A 368 -12.20 16.05 4.93
CA GLN A 368 -10.76 16.25 5.05
C GLN A 368 -10.03 14.91 5.18
N LEU A 369 -9.12 14.61 4.24
CA LEU A 369 -8.32 13.40 4.30
C LEU A 369 -7.10 13.59 5.22
N VAL A 370 -6.90 12.62 6.11
CA VAL A 370 -5.77 12.51 7.02
C VAL A 370 -4.92 11.34 6.58
N VAL A 371 -3.63 11.58 6.33
CA VAL A 371 -2.67 10.57 5.84
C VAL A 371 -1.36 10.76 6.57
N PRO A 372 -0.76 9.72 7.17
CA PRO A 372 0.54 9.84 7.81
C PRO A 372 1.60 10.43 6.88
N THR A 373 2.43 11.33 7.41
CA THR A 373 3.39 12.12 6.61
C THR A 373 4.28 11.27 5.69
N SER A 374 4.71 10.09 6.13
CA SER A 374 5.54 9.20 5.32
C SER A 374 4.81 8.58 4.12
N ILE A 375 3.48 8.44 4.20
CA ILE A 375 2.63 7.94 3.11
C ILE A 375 2.25 9.08 2.14
N GLN A 376 2.14 10.32 2.64
CA GLN A 376 1.79 11.48 1.79
C GLN A 376 2.73 11.64 0.59
N GLN A 377 3.98 11.19 0.68
CA GLN A 377 4.95 11.24 -0.42
C GLN A 377 4.50 10.47 -1.68
N SER A 378 3.59 9.50 -1.54
CA SER A 378 2.98 8.77 -2.66
C SER A 378 1.88 9.56 -3.39
N TYR A 379 1.47 10.72 -2.86
CA TYR A 379 0.45 11.60 -3.45
C TYR A 379 1.08 12.71 -4.29
N LEU A 380 0.30 13.23 -5.24
CA LEU A 380 0.74 14.35 -6.07
C LEU A 380 0.97 15.61 -5.24
N PRO A 381 1.89 16.51 -5.65
CA PRO A 381 2.17 17.75 -4.93
C PRO A 381 0.92 18.58 -4.57
N LEU A 382 -0.02 18.72 -5.52
CA LEU A 382 -1.26 19.47 -5.30
C LEU A 382 -2.18 18.79 -4.29
N GLN A 383 -2.26 17.45 -4.29
CA GLN A 383 -3.02 16.70 -3.30
C GLN A 383 -2.39 16.86 -1.92
N ARG A 384 -1.06 16.72 -1.81
CA ARG A 384 -0.31 16.86 -0.54
C ARG A 384 -0.57 18.20 0.15
N ASP A 385 -0.77 19.26 -0.62
CA ASP A 385 -1.09 20.57 -0.06
C ASP A 385 -2.44 20.63 0.68
N TRP A 386 -3.35 19.72 0.39
CA TRP A 386 -4.64 19.62 1.04
C TRP A 386 -4.68 18.56 2.15
N LEU A 387 -3.79 17.56 2.12
CA LEU A 387 -3.78 16.49 3.13
C LEU A 387 -3.41 16.99 4.52
N PHE A 388 -4.00 16.36 5.54
CA PHE A 388 -3.58 16.53 6.93
C PHE A 388 -2.68 15.37 7.34
N SER A 389 -1.62 15.65 8.09
CA SER A 389 -0.95 14.61 8.87
C SER A 389 -1.78 14.25 10.11
N VAL A 390 -1.43 13.14 10.79
CA VAL A 390 -2.05 12.81 12.08
C VAL A 390 -1.74 13.92 13.09
N SER A 391 -0.50 14.42 13.07
CA SER A 391 -0.08 15.56 13.89
C SER A 391 -0.92 16.82 13.64
N ASP A 392 -1.26 17.14 12.39
CA ASP A 392 -2.11 18.29 12.04
C ASP A 392 -3.53 18.12 12.60
N PHE A 393 -4.12 16.92 12.45
CA PHE A 393 -5.44 16.62 12.99
C PHE A 393 -5.47 16.74 14.53
N LEU A 394 -4.47 16.23 15.24
CA LEU A 394 -4.43 16.36 16.71
C LEU A 394 -4.22 17.80 17.18
N SER A 395 -3.47 18.59 16.41
CA SER A 395 -3.30 20.03 16.67
C SER A 395 -4.61 20.80 16.49
N LEU A 396 -5.44 20.39 15.52
CA LEU A 396 -6.79 20.94 15.32
C LEU A 396 -7.69 20.68 16.53
N LEU A 397 -7.71 19.44 17.05
CA LEU A 397 -8.48 19.10 18.25
C LEU A 397 -8.05 19.97 19.45
N SER A 398 -6.75 20.12 19.67
CA SER A 398 -6.20 20.89 20.80
C SER A 398 -6.49 22.40 20.70
N SER A 399 -6.47 22.95 19.48
CA SER A 399 -6.75 24.37 19.24
C SER A 399 -8.22 24.74 19.51
N SER A 400 -9.13 23.77 19.40
CA SER A 400 -10.56 23.96 19.68
C SER A 400 -10.89 23.99 21.20
N ASP A 401 -9.99 23.47 22.03
CA ASP A 401 -10.13 23.42 23.49
C ASP A 401 -9.67 24.70 24.21
N GLY A 402 -8.90 25.57 23.55
CA GLY A 402 -8.64 26.92 24.02
C GLY A 402 -7.65 27.05 25.18
N GLU A 403 -6.42 26.57 25.01
CA GLU A 403 -5.23 27.25 25.54
C GLU A 403 -4.22 27.39 24.40
N GLY A 404 -3.88 28.64 24.05
CA GLY A 404 -3.12 28.95 22.84
C GLY A 404 -1.70 28.39 22.86
N ILE A 405 -1.37 27.60 21.85
CA ILE A 405 0.00 27.51 21.32
C ILE A 405 -0.11 27.82 19.83
N SER A 406 0.25 29.06 19.49
CA SER A 406 0.35 29.51 18.11
C SER A 406 1.51 28.80 17.41
N HIS A 407 1.23 27.91 16.46
CA HIS A 407 2.11 27.70 15.30
C HIS A 407 1.23 27.63 14.05
N GLY A 408 1.23 28.73 13.30
CA GLY A 408 0.27 28.96 12.24
C GLY A 408 0.50 28.11 11.00
N LYS A 409 -0.61 27.69 10.41
CA LYS A 409 -0.84 27.70 8.95
C LYS A 409 -2.33 28.00 8.73
N ASN A 410 -2.66 29.29 8.62
CA ASN A 410 -3.91 29.67 7.94
C ASN A 410 -3.68 29.41 6.44
N LYS A 411 -4.07 28.23 5.95
CA LYS A 411 -4.20 28.00 4.50
C LYS A 411 -5.57 28.54 4.08
N THR A 412 -5.56 29.81 3.69
CA THR A 412 -6.70 30.47 3.04
C THR A 412 -7.09 29.70 1.79
N LEU A 413 -8.33 29.22 1.75
CA LEU A 413 -9.04 28.76 0.56
C LEU A 413 -8.92 29.82 -0.54
N LYS A 414 -8.12 29.56 -1.58
CA LYS A 414 -8.24 30.26 -2.86
C LYS A 414 -9.20 29.45 -3.71
N LEU A 415 -10.46 29.90 -3.73
CA LEU A 415 -11.41 29.60 -4.78
C LEU A 415 -10.81 30.08 -6.12
N LEU A 416 -10.68 29.16 -7.07
CA LEU A 416 -10.71 29.43 -8.50
C LEU A 416 -11.80 28.54 -9.12
#